data_AF-A0A9X1Q7Q2-F1
#
_entry.id   AF-A0A9X1Q7Q2-F1
#
_cell.length_a   1.000
_cell.length_b   1.000
_cell.length_c   1.000
_cell.angle_alpha   90.00
_cell.angle_beta   90.00
_cell.angle_gamma   90.00
#
_symmetry.space_group_name_H-M   'P 1'
#
loop_
_entity.id
_entity.type
_entity.pdbx_description
1 polymer ?
#
loop_
_entity_poly.entity_id
_entity_poly.type
_entity_poly.pdbx_seq_one_letter_code
_entity_poly.pdbx_strand_id
1 'polypeptide(L)'
;SSPSVQPRDLTDAQAHTYAKPCLYDLTFTARDDDGGTGTDAMPVIVQGNAPLSLLADVWYVKYLTGDLTGLGKKTLDCYLKIVQHASAVFSEKVDVSTQEKAADVLFLNLLLDPKRSLDRQLLAAWLNFANGAFEPNQLVDTDSDLKPDRPFLEAVQNAEKVRLDPNATTQQLKAQAAILTCINIPLV
;
A
#
# COMPACT_ATOMS: atom_id res chain seq x y z
N SER A 1 29.24 -41.78 10.66
CA SER A 1 28.51 -41.03 11.69
C SER A 1 29.36 -39.82 12.06
N SER A 2 28.94 -38.62 11.67
CA SER A 2 29.55 -37.38 12.19
C SER A 2 28.71 -36.93 13.39
N PRO A 3 29.21 -36.98 14.63
CA PRO A 3 28.42 -36.77 15.83
C PRO A 3 28.67 -35.40 16.48
N SER A 4 28.71 -34.31 15.71
CA SER A 4 28.75 -32.98 16.32
C SER A 4 27.90 -31.97 15.54
N VAL A 5 26.81 -31.52 16.16
CA VAL A 5 26.13 -30.28 15.80
C VAL A 5 27.13 -29.16 16.01
N GLN A 6 27.69 -28.65 14.92
CA GLN A 6 28.51 -27.44 14.89
C GLN A 6 27.68 -26.39 14.16
N PRO A 7 26.93 -25.52 14.87
CA PRO A 7 26.24 -24.42 14.23
C PRO A 7 27.24 -23.63 13.39
N ARG A 8 27.00 -23.53 12.09
CA ARG A 8 27.79 -22.70 11.19
C ARG A 8 26.92 -21.53 10.79
N ASP A 9 27.42 -20.34 11.01
CA ASP A 9 26.85 -19.16 10.38
C ASP A 9 27.27 -19.18 8.90
N LEU A 10 26.30 -19.46 8.04
CA LEU A 10 26.46 -19.45 6.60
C LEU A 10 25.63 -18.30 6.04
N THR A 11 26.26 -17.44 5.24
CA THR A 11 25.56 -16.43 4.46
C THR A 11 25.39 -16.96 3.04
N ASP A 12 24.14 -17.21 2.64
CA ASP A 12 23.78 -17.48 1.25
C ASP A 12 23.07 -16.26 0.66
N ALA A 13 23.42 -15.90 -0.57
CA ALA A 13 22.87 -14.74 -1.27
C ALA A 13 22.23 -15.19 -2.57
N GLN A 14 20.92 -15.01 -2.68
CA GLN A 14 20.13 -15.33 -3.87
C GLN A 14 19.53 -14.03 -4.44
N ALA A 15 19.38 -13.97 -5.77
CA ALA A 15 18.76 -12.85 -6.46
C ALA A 15 17.52 -13.31 -7.22
N HIS A 16 16.46 -12.49 -7.21
CA HIS A 16 15.22 -12.73 -7.95
C HIS A 16 14.72 -11.42 -8.55
N THR A 17 14.17 -11.49 -9.78
CA THR A 17 13.59 -10.33 -10.47
C THR A 17 12.09 -10.50 -10.60
N TYR A 18 11.33 -9.57 -10.04
CA TYR A 18 9.88 -9.54 -10.18
C TYR A 18 9.47 -8.69 -11.40
N ALA A 19 8.75 -9.30 -12.34
CA ALA A 19 8.37 -8.63 -13.59
C ALA A 19 7.11 -7.76 -13.47
N LYS A 20 6.33 -7.91 -12.40
CA LYS A 20 5.06 -7.22 -12.20
C LYS A 20 4.94 -6.76 -10.75
N PRO A 21 4.21 -5.66 -10.51
CA PRO A 21 3.96 -5.25 -9.15
C PRO A 21 2.93 -6.18 -8.49
N CYS A 22 3.22 -6.59 -7.26
CA CYS A 22 2.34 -7.37 -6.40
C CYS A 22 2.93 -7.51 -4.99
N LEU A 23 2.16 -8.12 -4.10
CA LEU A 23 2.66 -8.71 -2.86
C LEU A 23 3.08 -10.17 -3.14
N TYR A 24 4.30 -10.52 -2.76
CA TYR A 24 4.87 -11.86 -2.93
C TYR A 24 5.30 -12.44 -1.59
N ASP A 25 4.91 -13.66 -1.26
CA ASP A 25 5.42 -14.38 -0.10
C ASP A 25 6.71 -15.10 -0.48
N LEU A 26 7.86 -14.52 -0.10
CA LEU A 26 9.16 -15.14 -0.31
C LEU A 26 9.37 -16.20 0.77
N THR A 27 9.65 -17.44 0.37
CA THR A 27 9.99 -18.52 1.31
C THR A 27 11.43 -18.96 1.05
N PHE A 28 12.25 -18.98 2.09
CA PHE A 28 13.58 -19.55 2.07
C PHE A 28 13.58 -20.89 2.80
N THR A 29 14.14 -21.93 2.21
CA THR A 29 14.29 -23.24 2.85
C THR A 29 15.73 -23.70 2.76
N ALA A 30 16.38 -23.83 3.92
CA ALA A 30 17.70 -24.45 4.05
C ALA A 30 17.52 -25.96 4.29
N ARG A 31 18.36 -26.78 3.66
CA ARG A 31 18.41 -28.23 3.86
C ARG A 31 19.84 -28.65 4.15
N ASP A 32 20.01 -29.43 5.22
CA ASP A 32 21.28 -30.03 5.61
C ASP A 32 21.51 -31.36 4.88
N ASP A 33 22.77 -31.80 4.81
CA ASP A 33 23.19 -33.03 4.11
C ASP A 33 22.72 -34.31 4.82
N ASP A 34 22.39 -34.21 6.11
CA ASP A 34 21.77 -35.26 6.91
C ASP A 34 20.23 -35.28 6.85
N GLY A 35 19.64 -34.34 6.10
CA GLY A 35 18.21 -34.25 5.85
C GLY A 35 17.45 -33.28 6.77
N GLY A 36 18.12 -32.57 7.69
CA GLY A 36 17.51 -31.47 8.44
C GLY A 36 17.01 -30.34 7.53
N THR A 37 15.92 -29.66 7.90
CA THR A 37 15.39 -28.53 7.13
C THR A 37 14.97 -27.38 8.05
N GLY A 38 15.20 -26.14 7.61
CA GLY A 38 14.65 -24.93 8.23
C GLY A 38 14.01 -24.05 7.17
N THR A 39 12.87 -23.43 7.50
CA THR A 39 12.12 -22.58 6.57
C THR A 39 11.80 -21.25 7.23
N ASP A 40 11.93 -20.17 6.47
CA ASP A 40 11.51 -18.82 6.85
C ASP A 40 10.71 -18.19 5.70
N ALA A 41 9.80 -17.28 6.02
CA ALA A 41 8.96 -16.60 5.03
C ALA A 41 8.82 -15.10 5.32
N MET A 42 8.93 -14.28 4.27
CA MET A 42 8.83 -12.83 4.36
C MET A 42 8.03 -12.28 3.16
N PRO A 43 7.03 -11.41 3.40
CA PRO A 43 6.34 -10.72 2.33
C PRO A 43 7.25 -9.66 1.68
N VAL A 44 7.22 -9.60 0.36
CA VAL A 44 7.92 -8.60 -0.46
C VAL A 44 6.87 -7.80 -1.22
N ILE A 45 6.86 -6.48 -1.00
CA ILE A 45 6.09 -5.53 -1.80
C ILE A 45 6.91 -5.15 -3.02
N VAL A 46 6.39 -5.44 -4.21
CA VAL A 46 6.93 -4.94 -5.48
C VAL A 46 5.94 -3.89 -6.00
N GLN A 47 6.38 -2.63 -6.00
CA GLN A 47 5.57 -1.51 -6.49
C GLN A 47 5.63 -1.44 -8.03
N GLY A 48 4.68 -0.69 -8.60
CA GLY A 48 4.79 -0.21 -9.98
C GLY A 48 5.94 0.79 -10.14
N ASN A 49 6.01 1.42 -11.31
CA ASN A 49 7.02 2.41 -11.64
C ASN A 49 6.41 3.72 -12.15
N ALA A 50 5.18 4.04 -11.72
CA ALA A 50 4.51 5.26 -12.14
C ALA A 50 5.24 6.49 -11.57
N PRO A 51 5.60 7.47 -12.40
CA PRO A 51 6.35 8.63 -11.95
C PRO A 51 5.50 9.64 -11.17
N LEU A 52 4.17 9.54 -11.28
CA LEU A 52 3.23 10.51 -10.73
C LEU A 52 2.11 9.79 -9.98
N SER A 53 1.63 10.45 -8.92
CA SER A 53 0.41 10.08 -8.23
C SER A 53 -0.83 10.29 -9.11
N LEU A 54 -1.93 9.63 -8.76
CA LEU A 54 -3.22 9.78 -9.40
C LEU A 54 -4.24 10.23 -8.36
N LEU A 55 -5.16 11.09 -8.80
CA LEU A 55 -6.32 11.48 -8.01
C LEU A 55 -7.22 10.27 -7.76
N ALA A 56 -7.93 10.30 -6.63
CA ALA A 56 -8.89 9.26 -6.26
C ALA A 56 -9.99 9.02 -7.34
N ASP A 57 -10.35 10.02 -8.13
CA ASP A 57 -11.31 9.88 -9.23
C ASP A 57 -10.77 9.03 -10.39
N VAL A 58 -9.47 9.14 -10.66
CA VAL A 58 -8.81 8.31 -11.67
C VAL A 58 -8.76 6.86 -11.18
N TRP A 59 -8.49 6.65 -9.89
CA TRP A 59 -8.57 5.34 -9.26
C TRP A 59 -9.99 4.76 -9.31
N TYR A 60 -11.01 5.56 -9.01
CA TYR A 60 -12.40 5.14 -9.11
C TYR A 60 -12.72 4.61 -10.52
N VAL A 61 -12.37 5.36 -11.56
CA VAL A 61 -12.60 4.93 -12.96
C VAL A 61 -11.84 3.64 -13.28
N LYS A 62 -10.60 3.49 -12.78
CA LYS A 62 -9.79 2.27 -12.95
C LYS A 62 -10.48 1.04 -12.37
N TYR A 63 -10.96 1.14 -11.13
CA TYR A 63 -11.63 0.03 -10.44
C TYR A 63 -13.06 -0.22 -10.94
N LEU A 64 -13.77 0.82 -11.40
CA LEU A 64 -15.09 0.69 -12.01
C LEU A 64 -15.03 -0.02 -13.36
N THR A 65 -14.04 0.31 -14.20
CA THR A 65 -13.95 -0.20 -15.58
C THR A 65 -13.12 -1.46 -15.71
N GLY A 66 -12.37 -1.84 -14.67
CA GLY A 66 -11.65 -3.11 -14.59
C GLY A 66 -10.60 -3.33 -15.67
N ASP A 67 -10.04 -2.26 -16.28
CA ASP A 67 -8.89 -2.21 -17.22
C ASP A 67 -9.07 -1.40 -18.53
N LEU A 68 -10.17 -0.68 -18.77
CA LEU A 68 -10.24 0.16 -19.98
C LEU A 68 -9.24 1.35 -19.99
N THR A 69 -8.41 1.48 -18.95
CA THR A 69 -7.43 2.57 -18.76
C THR A 69 -5.97 2.10 -18.68
N GLY A 70 -5.68 0.82 -18.98
CA GLY A 70 -4.34 0.33 -19.35
C GLY A 70 -3.46 -0.34 -18.27
N LEU A 71 -3.95 -0.60 -17.04
CA LEU A 71 -3.13 -1.23 -15.98
C LEU A 71 -3.25 -2.76 -15.91
N GLY A 72 -4.36 -3.34 -16.31
CA GLY A 72 -4.71 -4.75 -16.14
C GLY A 72 -5.58 -4.99 -14.91
N LYS A 73 -6.69 -5.74 -15.05
CA LYS A 73 -7.48 -6.21 -13.90
C LYS A 73 -6.59 -6.89 -12.85
N LYS A 74 -5.68 -7.76 -13.31
CA LYS A 74 -4.73 -8.48 -12.44
C LYS A 74 -3.77 -7.56 -11.67
N THR A 75 -3.35 -6.45 -12.28
CA THR A 75 -2.47 -5.47 -11.64
C THR A 75 -3.24 -4.70 -10.56
N LEU A 76 -4.49 -4.32 -10.84
CA LEU A 76 -5.37 -3.69 -9.85
C LEU A 76 -5.63 -4.62 -8.66
N ASP A 77 -5.82 -5.92 -8.89
CA ASP A 77 -5.92 -6.93 -7.82
C ASP A 77 -4.63 -7.00 -6.99
N CYS A 78 -3.47 -6.96 -7.66
CA CYS A 78 -2.17 -6.93 -6.98
C CYS A 78 -1.96 -5.67 -6.13
N TYR A 79 -2.39 -4.49 -6.60
CA TYR A 79 -2.35 -3.27 -5.80
C TYR A 79 -3.22 -3.41 -4.55
N LEU A 80 -4.41 -4.00 -4.65
CA LEU A 80 -5.26 -4.24 -3.48
C LEU A 80 -4.63 -5.20 -2.46
N LYS A 81 -3.81 -6.17 -2.90
CA LYS A 81 -3.03 -7.01 -1.97
C LYS A 81 -1.97 -6.20 -1.21
N ILE A 82 -1.29 -5.29 -1.91
CA ILE A 82 -0.32 -4.37 -1.28
C ILE A 82 -1.04 -3.48 -0.28
N VAL A 83 -2.18 -2.88 -0.65
CA VAL A 83 -2.98 -2.03 0.24
C VAL A 83 -3.43 -2.81 1.49
N GLN A 84 -3.99 -4.01 1.33
CA GLN A 84 -4.41 -4.86 2.46
C GLN A 84 -3.27 -5.27 3.38
N HIS A 85 -2.05 -5.38 2.85
CA HIS A 85 -0.87 -5.70 3.66
C HIS A 85 -0.31 -4.48 4.39
N ALA A 86 -0.25 -3.32 3.71
CA ALA A 86 0.40 -2.13 4.23
C ALA A 86 -0.50 -1.27 5.14
N SER A 87 -1.82 -1.33 4.96
CA SER A 87 -2.78 -0.47 5.65
C SER A 87 -3.40 -1.13 6.87
N ALA A 88 -3.38 -0.44 8.02
CA ALA A 88 -4.13 -0.86 9.21
C ALA A 88 -5.65 -0.65 9.06
N VAL A 89 -6.08 0.23 8.16
CA VAL A 89 -7.50 0.48 7.89
C VAL A 89 -8.09 -0.59 6.96
N PHE A 90 -7.38 -0.91 5.87
CA PHE A 90 -7.90 -1.77 4.82
C PHE A 90 -7.65 -3.27 5.03
N SER A 91 -6.78 -3.62 5.97
CA SER A 91 -6.60 -5.01 6.44
C SER A 91 -7.78 -5.51 7.27
N GLU A 92 -8.44 -4.62 8.03
CA GLU A 92 -9.41 -5.04 9.06
C GLU A 92 -10.72 -4.24 9.10
N LYS A 93 -10.69 -2.93 8.84
CA LYS A 93 -11.84 -2.04 9.10
C LYS A 93 -12.68 -1.74 7.88
N VAL A 94 -12.03 -1.60 6.73
CA VAL A 94 -12.69 -1.30 5.46
C VAL A 94 -12.21 -2.32 4.45
N ASP A 95 -13.11 -3.21 4.08
CA ASP A 95 -12.78 -4.28 3.15
C ASP A 95 -12.66 -3.74 1.73
N VAL A 96 -11.46 -3.87 1.16
CA VAL A 96 -11.14 -3.52 -0.24
C VAL A 96 -10.63 -4.75 -1.01
N SER A 97 -10.99 -5.96 -0.56
CA SER A 97 -10.44 -7.22 -1.07
C SER A 97 -10.82 -7.52 -2.54
N THR A 98 -11.77 -6.77 -3.10
CA THR A 98 -12.21 -6.90 -4.49
C THR A 98 -12.29 -5.52 -5.16
N GLN A 99 -12.27 -5.51 -6.48
CA GLN A 99 -12.33 -4.26 -7.26
C GLN A 99 -13.63 -3.50 -7.05
N GLU A 100 -14.74 -4.22 -6.88
CA GLU A 100 -16.05 -3.64 -6.62
C GLU A 100 -16.05 -2.91 -5.27
N LYS A 101 -15.50 -3.54 -4.22
CA LYS A 101 -15.39 -2.89 -2.91
C LYS A 101 -14.45 -1.69 -2.92
N ALA A 102 -13.33 -1.79 -3.64
CA ALA A 102 -12.43 -0.66 -3.82
C ALA A 102 -13.10 0.50 -4.58
N ALA A 103 -13.87 0.21 -5.64
CA ALA A 103 -14.65 1.20 -6.37
C ALA A 103 -15.69 1.88 -5.46
N ASP A 104 -16.37 1.12 -4.60
CA ASP A 104 -17.33 1.66 -3.63
C ASP A 104 -16.67 2.66 -2.66
N VAL A 105 -15.47 2.36 -2.15
CA VAL A 105 -14.71 3.27 -1.27
C VAL A 105 -14.26 4.53 -2.02
N LEU A 106 -13.91 4.41 -3.30
CA LEU A 106 -13.42 5.52 -4.13
C LEU A 106 -14.55 6.43 -4.68
N PHE A 107 -15.80 6.00 -4.57
CA PHE A 107 -16.93 6.71 -5.16
C PHE A 107 -17.16 8.11 -4.57
N LEU A 108 -17.36 9.10 -5.45
CA LEU A 108 -17.49 10.54 -5.12
C LEU A 108 -18.68 10.89 -4.22
N ASN A 109 -19.76 10.11 -4.22
CA ASN A 109 -20.98 10.47 -3.49
C ASN A 109 -20.89 10.25 -1.97
N LEU A 110 -19.68 9.99 -1.46
CA LEU A 110 -19.37 9.73 -0.06
C LEU A 110 -18.87 10.96 0.72
N LEU A 111 -18.75 12.12 0.07
CA LEU A 111 -18.16 13.34 0.67
C LEU A 111 -18.99 13.97 1.81
N LEU A 112 -20.23 13.52 2.02
CA LEU A 112 -21.05 13.95 3.17
C LEU A 112 -20.60 13.29 4.49
N ASP A 113 -19.94 12.13 4.43
CA ASP A 113 -19.39 11.43 5.60
C ASP A 113 -17.86 11.68 5.69
N PRO A 114 -17.38 12.39 6.72
CA PRO A 114 -15.96 12.65 6.92
C PRO A 114 -15.09 11.39 6.99
N LYS A 115 -15.60 10.29 7.55
CA LYS A 115 -14.84 9.02 7.64
C LYS A 115 -14.67 8.41 6.25
N ARG A 116 -15.73 8.39 5.44
CA ARG A 116 -15.65 7.87 4.08
C ARG A 116 -14.84 8.77 3.16
N SER A 117 -14.89 10.08 3.35
CA SER A 117 -14.01 11.01 2.64
C SER A 117 -12.54 10.75 2.96
N LEU A 118 -12.22 10.46 4.22
CA LEU A 118 -10.88 10.04 4.63
C LEU A 118 -10.49 8.68 4.03
N ASP A 119 -11.36 7.67 4.10
CA ASP A 119 -11.13 6.35 3.51
C ASP A 119 -10.83 6.44 2.01
N ARG A 120 -11.57 7.28 1.28
CA ARG A 120 -11.35 7.52 -0.14
C ARG A 120 -9.94 8.06 -0.43
N GLN A 121 -9.48 9.04 0.33
CA GLN A 121 -8.16 9.63 0.12
C GLN A 121 -7.03 8.71 0.60
N LEU A 122 -7.26 7.96 1.69
CA LEU A 122 -6.34 6.92 2.17
C LEU A 122 -6.14 5.83 1.13
N LEU A 123 -7.23 5.33 0.55
CA LEU A 123 -7.16 4.29 -0.48
C LEU A 123 -6.39 4.80 -1.70
N ALA A 124 -6.67 6.01 -2.17
CA ALA A 124 -5.91 6.61 -3.27
C ALA A 124 -4.41 6.78 -2.96
N ALA A 125 -4.05 7.19 -1.75
CA ALA A 125 -2.65 7.32 -1.34
C ALA A 125 -1.92 5.96 -1.34
N TRP A 126 -2.55 4.92 -0.79
CA TRP A 126 -1.99 3.57 -0.82
C TRP A 126 -1.92 2.96 -2.22
N LEU A 127 -2.88 3.28 -3.10
CA LEU A 127 -2.83 2.86 -4.51
C LEU A 127 -1.72 3.60 -5.27
N ASN A 128 -1.47 4.87 -4.98
CA ASN A 128 -0.34 5.63 -5.53
C ASN A 128 0.99 5.02 -5.09
N PHE A 129 1.11 4.65 -3.81
CA PHE A 129 2.24 3.86 -3.31
C PHE A 129 2.37 2.53 -4.06
N ALA A 130 1.31 1.72 -4.16
CA ALA A 130 1.35 0.45 -4.87
C ALA A 130 1.74 0.62 -6.36
N ASN A 131 1.34 1.73 -6.98
CA ASN A 131 1.66 2.08 -8.35
C ASN A 131 3.08 2.64 -8.54
N GLY A 132 3.82 2.89 -7.46
CA GLY A 132 5.21 3.35 -7.47
C GLY A 132 5.41 4.85 -7.40
N ALA A 133 4.36 5.64 -7.16
CA ALA A 133 4.48 7.09 -7.09
C ALA A 133 5.20 7.60 -5.83
N PHE A 134 5.27 6.76 -4.78
CA PHE A 134 5.86 7.11 -3.50
C PHE A 134 6.75 6.00 -2.96
N GLU A 135 7.91 6.36 -2.42
CA GLU A 135 8.67 5.52 -1.50
C GLU A 135 8.29 5.81 -0.04
N PRO A 136 8.45 4.86 0.90
CA PRO A 136 8.04 5.05 2.30
C PRO A 136 8.61 6.31 2.96
N ASN A 137 9.89 6.61 2.69
CA ASN A 137 10.62 7.73 3.29
C ASN A 137 10.71 8.96 2.39
N GLN A 138 10.10 8.91 1.19
CA GLN A 138 10.06 10.06 0.30
C GLN A 138 9.24 11.17 0.96
N LEU A 139 9.78 12.38 0.97
CA LEU A 139 9.04 13.55 1.42
C LEU A 139 7.91 13.84 0.41
N VAL A 140 6.73 14.14 0.95
CA VAL A 140 5.54 14.56 0.20
C VAL A 140 5.08 15.92 0.72
N ASP A 141 4.41 16.66 -0.14
CA ASP A 141 3.80 17.96 0.17
C ASP A 141 2.44 17.72 0.85
N THR A 142 2.32 18.12 2.13
CA THR A 142 1.13 17.88 2.94
C THR A 142 0.25 19.12 3.13
N ASP A 143 0.68 20.28 2.63
CA ASP A 143 -0.04 21.56 2.76
C ASP A 143 -0.25 22.32 1.44
N SER A 144 0.15 21.72 0.31
CA SER A 144 0.07 22.26 -1.04
C SER A 144 0.89 23.55 -1.27
N ASP A 145 1.98 23.75 -0.51
CA ASP A 145 2.92 24.86 -0.75
C ASP A 145 3.99 24.56 -1.82
N LEU A 146 3.92 23.38 -2.45
CA LEU A 146 4.86 22.82 -3.43
C LEU A 146 6.23 22.46 -2.86
N LYS A 147 6.34 22.29 -1.53
CA LYS A 147 7.56 21.84 -0.87
C LYS A 147 7.27 20.55 -0.09
N PRO A 148 7.98 19.47 -0.42
CA PRO A 148 7.90 18.25 0.37
C PRO A 148 8.32 18.47 1.82
N ASP A 149 7.45 18.10 2.77
CA ASP A 149 7.61 18.45 4.18
C ASP A 149 7.60 17.25 5.14
N ARG A 150 6.97 16.13 4.75
CA ARG A 150 6.80 14.96 5.62
C ARG A 150 7.00 13.66 4.84
N PRO A 151 7.62 12.62 5.42
CA PRO A 151 7.67 11.30 4.81
C PRO A 151 6.27 10.75 4.48
N PHE A 152 6.11 10.17 3.29
CA PHE A 152 4.84 9.58 2.84
C PHE A 152 4.24 8.62 3.86
N LEU A 153 5.04 7.68 4.36
CA LEU A 153 4.55 6.66 5.29
C LEU A 153 4.08 7.29 6.61
N GLU A 154 4.81 8.29 7.12
CA GLU A 154 4.42 9.02 8.33
C GLU A 154 3.07 9.72 8.14
N ALA A 155 2.89 10.41 7.01
CA ALA A 155 1.64 11.11 6.72
C ALA A 155 0.44 10.15 6.62
N VAL A 156 0.60 9.02 5.92
CA VAL A 156 -0.47 8.03 5.77
C VAL A 156 -0.78 7.33 7.10
N GLN A 157 0.22 6.93 7.89
CA GLN A 157 0.00 6.29 9.19
C GLN A 157 -0.68 7.24 10.20
N ASN A 158 -0.36 8.53 10.17
CA ASN A 158 -1.06 9.53 10.98
C ASN A 158 -2.55 9.63 10.61
N ALA A 159 -2.85 9.61 9.31
CA ALA A 159 -4.23 9.59 8.83
C ALA A 159 -4.97 8.31 9.23
N GLU A 160 -4.32 7.14 9.13
CA GLU A 160 -4.88 5.86 9.59
C GLU A 160 -5.15 5.86 11.09
N LYS A 161 -4.24 6.39 11.90
CA LYS A 161 -4.43 6.51 13.35
C LYS A 161 -5.68 7.30 13.69
N VAL A 162 -5.89 8.44 13.02
CA VAL A 162 -7.13 9.24 13.18
C VAL A 162 -8.35 8.47 12.67
N ARG A 163 -8.23 7.75 11.56
CA ARG A 163 -9.33 6.95 10.99
C ARG A 163 -9.76 5.81 11.92
N LEU A 164 -8.82 5.23 12.66
CA LEU A 164 -9.04 4.12 13.58
C LEU A 164 -9.49 4.55 14.97
N ASP A 165 -9.32 5.82 15.35
CA ASP A 165 -9.75 6.34 16.64
C ASP A 165 -11.29 6.45 16.70
N PRO A 166 -11.97 5.71 17.61
CA PRO A 166 -13.42 5.80 17.77
C PRO A 166 -13.89 7.18 18.22
N ASN A 167 -13.01 7.99 18.82
CA ASN A 167 -13.30 9.34 19.32
C ASN A 167 -12.86 10.45 18.37
N ALA A 168 -12.34 10.12 17.18
CA ALA A 168 -11.93 11.12 16.20
C ALA A 168 -13.08 12.06 15.86
N THR A 169 -12.82 13.36 15.99
CA THR A 169 -13.77 14.41 15.65
C THR A 169 -13.90 14.56 14.13
N THR A 170 -15.03 15.09 13.68
CA THR A 170 -15.23 15.49 12.28
C THR A 170 -14.12 16.40 11.76
N GLN A 171 -13.60 17.31 12.59
CA GLN A 171 -12.53 18.22 12.21
C GLN A 171 -11.20 17.47 11.97
N GLN A 172 -10.85 16.51 12.83
CA GLN A 172 -9.65 15.70 12.66
C GLN A 172 -9.73 14.84 11.40
N LEU A 173 -10.89 14.21 11.14
CA LEU A 173 -11.11 13.41 9.92
C LEU A 173 -10.97 14.26 8.65
N LYS A 174 -11.59 15.44 8.63
CA LYS A 174 -11.48 16.38 7.50
C LYS A 174 -10.05 16.90 7.30
N ALA A 175 -9.34 17.19 8.39
CA ALA A 175 -7.95 17.64 8.31
C ALA A 175 -7.04 16.58 7.68
N GLN A 176 -7.17 15.32 8.08
CA GLN A 176 -6.40 14.22 7.49
C GLN A 176 -6.81 13.96 6.03
N ALA A 177 -8.11 14.06 5.70
CA ALA A 177 -8.56 13.94 4.32
C ALA A 177 -8.00 15.06 3.43
N ALA A 178 -7.87 16.29 3.96
CA ALA A 178 -7.26 17.40 3.24
C ALA A 178 -5.76 17.18 2.99
N ILE A 179 -5.01 16.76 4.02
CA ILE A 179 -3.58 16.39 3.88
C ILE A 179 -3.38 15.33 2.79
N LEU A 180 -4.16 14.25 2.81
CA LEU A 180 -4.05 13.21 1.79
C LEU A 180 -4.51 13.69 0.42
N THR A 181 -5.43 14.66 0.36
CA THR A 181 -5.77 15.32 -0.92
C THR A 181 -4.56 16.05 -1.48
N CYS A 182 -3.80 16.79 -0.66
CA CYS A 182 -2.55 17.45 -1.08
C CYS A 182 -1.54 16.43 -1.64
N ILE A 183 -1.32 15.34 -0.90
CA ILE A 183 -0.40 14.26 -1.31
C ILE A 183 -0.82 13.61 -2.64
N ASN A 184 -2.12 13.40 -2.86
CA ASN A 184 -2.64 12.73 -4.06
C ASN A 184 -2.65 13.61 -5.33
N ILE A 185 -2.31 14.89 -5.23
CA ILE A 185 -2.18 15.76 -6.41
C ILE A 185 -0.91 15.35 -7.19
N PRO A 186 -1.02 15.08 -8.50
CA PRO A 186 0.16 14.88 -9.34
C PRO A 186 0.93 16.20 -9.47
N LEU A 187 2.15 16.24 -8.93
CA LEU A 187 3.09 17.34 -9.08
C LEU A 187 4.10 16.99 -10.18
N VAL A 188 4.27 17.88 -11.15
CA VAL A 188 5.20 17.74 -12.29
C VAL A 188 6.55 18.37 -11.96
#